data_AF-A0A497R999-F1
#
_entry.id   AF-A0A497R999-F1
#
_cell.length_a   1.000
_cell.length_b   1.000
_cell.length_c   1.000
_cell.angle_alpha   90.00
_cell.angle_beta   90.00
_cell.angle_gamma   90.00
#
_symmetry.space_group_name_H-M   'P 1'
#
loop_
_entity.id
_entity.type
_entity.pdbx_description
1 polymer ?
#
loop_
_entity_poly.entity_id
_entity_poly.type
_entity_poly.pdbx_seq_one_letter_code
_entity_poly.pdbx_strand_id
1 'polypeptide(L)' 'MPRPPNLGDLKKRIHISLPVFLIGLAVLFVVDEYVKESYLFDVRDVFIAGTHEFVVVVLLLLSPISYILAKNLIKINTN' A
#
# COMPACT_ATOMS: atom_id res chain seq x y z
N MET A 1 2.67 28.83 19.30
CA MET A 1 2.11 27.48 19.50
C MET A 1 1.79 26.89 18.13
N PRO A 2 2.15 25.64 17.82
CA PRO A 2 1.73 25.02 16.55
C PRO A 2 0.20 24.90 16.51
N ARG A 3 -0.40 25.23 15.37
CA ARG A 3 -1.84 25.08 15.14
C ARG A 3 -2.23 23.59 15.17
N PRO A 4 -3.42 23.22 15.68
CA PRO A 4 -3.89 21.85 15.62
C PRO A 4 -4.02 21.40 14.14
N PRO A 5 -3.71 20.13 13.83
CA PRO A 5 -3.78 19.62 12.46
C PRO A 5 -5.22 19.71 11.94
N ASN A 6 -5.39 20.25 10.72
CA ASN A 6 -6.69 20.27 10.07
C ASN A 6 -6.88 19.03 9.17
N LEU A 7 -8.10 18.84 8.65
CA LEU A 7 -8.42 17.73 7.75
C LEU A 7 -7.54 17.69 6.48
N GLY A 8 -7.08 18.85 5.99
CA GLY A 8 -6.17 18.95 4.85
C GLY A 8 -4.76 18.44 5.17
N ASP A 9 -4.26 18.72 6.37
CA ASP A 9 -2.97 18.24 6.86
C ASP A 9 -3.01 16.71 7.03
N LEU A 10 -4.15 16.17 7.49
CA LEU A 10 -4.38 14.71 7.57
C LEU A 10 -4.38 14.06 6.19
N LYS A 11 -5.09 14.64 5.21
CA LYS A 11 -5.13 14.14 3.82
C LYS A 11 -3.74 14.09 3.19
N LYS A 12 -2.92 15.12 3.39
CA LYS A 12 -1.53 15.17 2.90
C LYS A 12 -0.66 14.10 3.54
N ARG A 13 -0.83 13.83 4.84
CA ARG A 13 -0.10 12.78 5.54
C ARG A 13 -0.48 11.39 5.00
N ILE A 14 -1.78 11.13 4.85
CA ILE A 14 -2.31 9.85 4.35
C ILE A 14 -1.88 9.57 2.91
N HIS A 15 -1.81 10.60 2.05
CA HIS A 15 -1.39 10.49 0.66
C HIS A 15 -0.03 9.80 0.48
N ILE A 16 0.92 10.05 1.38
CA ILE A 16 2.26 9.45 1.32
C ILE A 16 2.34 8.22 2.21
N SER A 17 1.72 8.25 3.39
CA SER A 17 1.84 7.14 4.34
C SER A 17 1.14 5.88 3.87
N LEU A 18 0.01 5.99 3.15
CA LEU A 18 -0.76 4.82 2.70
C LEU A 18 0.01 3.98 1.66
N PRO A 19 0.56 4.55 0.56
CA PRO A 19 1.38 3.78 -0.38
C PRO A 19 2.59 3.10 0.29
N VAL A 20 3.27 3.81 1.20
CA VAL A 20 4.42 3.27 1.96
C VAL A 20 3.99 2.13 2.86
N PHE A 21 2.84 2.27 3.54
CA PHE A 21 2.29 1.22 4.39
C PHE A 21 1.90 -0.03 3.60
N LEU A 22 1.30 0.14 2.41
CA LEU A 22 0.96 -0.98 1.52
C LEU A 22 2.20 -1.75 1.05
N ILE A 23 3.28 -1.03 0.69
CA ILE A 23 4.56 -1.67 0.35
C ILE A 23 5.14 -2.39 1.57
N GLY A 24 5.12 -1.76 2.74
CA GLY A 24 5.59 -2.39 3.99
C GLY A 24 4.83 -3.67 4.32
N LEU A 25 3.51 -3.68 4.16
CA LEU A 25 2.70 -4.89 4.30
C LEU A 25 3.08 -5.96 3.28
N ALA A 26 3.24 -5.60 2.00
CA ALA A 26 3.65 -6.56 0.98
C ALA A 26 4.99 -7.23 1.34
N VAL A 27 5.97 -6.47 1.82
CA VAL A 27 7.27 -7.00 2.27
C VAL A 27 7.10 -7.93 3.47
N LEU A 28 6.26 -7.57 4.45
CA LEU A 28 6.00 -8.42 5.61
C LEU A 28 5.38 -9.76 5.21
N PHE A 29 4.45 -9.76 4.25
CA PHE A 29 3.85 -11.00 3.74
C PHE A 29 4.88 -11.90 3.05
N VAL A 30 5.77 -11.33 2.23
CA VAL A 30 6.87 -12.09 1.61
C VAL A 30 7.81 -12.69 2.65
N VAL A 31 8.14 -11.94 3.71
CA VAL A 31 8.99 -12.43 4.80
C VAL A 31 8.29 -13.55 5.59
N ASP A 32 7.00 -13.39 5.87
CA ASP A 32 6.20 -14.40 6.57
C ASP A 32 6.14 -15.71 5.78
N GLU A 33 5.93 -15.64 4.47
CA GLU A 33 5.96 -16.80 3.57
C GLU A 33 7.35 -17.46 3.52
N TYR A 34 8.41 -16.66 3.42
CA TYR A 34 9.77 -17.17 3.46
C TYR A 34 10.09 -17.92 4.77
N VAL A 35 9.58 -17.43 5.90
CA VAL A 35 9.77 -18.09 7.19
C VAL A 35 8.95 -19.38 7.31
N LYS A 36 7.74 -19.42 6.75
CA LYS A 36 6.83 -20.57 6.84
C LYS A 36 7.14 -21.68 5.84
N GLU A 37 7.28 -21.30 4.57
CA GLU A 37 7.36 -22.22 3.44
C GLU A 37 8.78 -22.37 2.89
N SER A 38 9.75 -21.60 3.40
CA SER A 38 11.16 -21.63 2.98
C SER A 38 11.41 -21.27 1.51
N TYR A 39 10.45 -20.64 0.84
CA TYR A 39 10.62 -20.03 -0.48
C TYR A 39 10.08 -18.60 -0.50
N LEU A 40 10.58 -17.77 -1.41
CA LEU A 40 10.28 -16.34 -1.42
C LEU A 40 8.99 -15.98 -2.16
N PHE A 41 8.73 -16.61 -3.31
CA PHE A 41 7.60 -16.28 -4.16
C PHE A 41 7.42 -17.32 -5.28
N ASP A 42 6.21 -17.82 -5.51
CA ASP A 42 5.85 -18.61 -6.70
C ASP A 42 4.90 -17.82 -7.61
N VAL A 43 5.33 -17.58 -8.84
CA VAL A 43 4.55 -16.80 -9.83
C VAL A 43 3.24 -17.51 -10.22
N ARG A 44 3.17 -18.84 -10.10
CA ARG A 44 1.97 -19.61 -10.42
C ARG A 44 0.84 -19.31 -9.45
N ASP A 45 1.19 -19.07 -8.19
CA ASP A 45 0.24 -18.87 -7.10
C ASP A 45 -0.34 -17.45 -7.10
N VAL A 46 0.28 -16.52 -7.84
CA VAL A 46 -0.25 -15.16 -8.10
C VAL A 46 -1.64 -15.19 -8.74
N PHE A 47 -1.96 -16.20 -9.54
CA PHE A 47 -3.26 -16.29 -10.22
C PHE A 47 -4.34 -16.98 -9.38
N ILE A 48 -3.95 -17.56 -8.24
CA ILE A 48 -4.88 -18.25 -7.34
C ILE A 48 -5.32 -17.26 -6.27
N ALA A 49 -6.59 -16.87 -6.32
CA ALA A 49 -7.12 -15.91 -5.36
C ALA A 49 -7.04 -16.45 -3.92
N GLY A 50 -6.48 -15.66 -3.02
CA GLY A 50 -6.37 -15.99 -1.58
C GLY A 50 -5.02 -16.60 -1.16
N THR A 51 -4.10 -16.85 -2.09
CA THR A 51 -2.70 -17.15 -1.75
C THR A 51 -1.99 -15.91 -1.22
N HIS A 52 -0.88 -16.10 -0.50
CA HIS A 52 -0.07 -14.98 -0.01
C HIS A 52 0.53 -14.19 -1.19
N GLU A 53 0.98 -14.85 -2.26
CA GLU A 53 1.51 -14.23 -3.46
C GLU A 53 0.47 -13.36 -4.18
N PHE A 54 -0.78 -13.83 -4.26
CA PHE A 54 -1.89 -13.03 -4.76
C PHE A 54 -2.07 -11.76 -3.91
N VAL A 55 -2.08 -11.88 -2.58
CA VAL A 55 -2.24 -10.74 -1.66
C VAL A 55 -1.08 -9.75 -1.81
N VAL A 56 0.16 -10.23 -1.89
CA VAL A 56 1.35 -9.39 -2.11
C VAL A 56 1.22 -8.57 -3.38
N VAL A 57 0.83 -9.20 -4.50
CA VAL A 57 0.66 -8.51 -5.79
C VAL A 57 -0.46 -7.48 -5.72
N VAL A 58 -1.59 -7.81 -5.09
CA VAL A 58 -2.69 -6.85 -4.88
C VAL A 58 -2.22 -5.64 -4.08
N LEU A 59 -1.50 -5.84 -2.98
CA LEU A 59 -0.95 -4.75 -2.16
C LEU A 59 0.01 -3.86 -2.95
N LEU A 60 0.88 -4.47 -3.76
CA LEU A 60 1.82 -3.75 -4.63
C LEU A 60 1.11 -2.93 -5.71
N LEU A 61 0.02 -3.43 -6.30
CA LEU A 61 -0.78 -2.70 -7.29
C LEU A 61 -1.61 -1.58 -6.66
N LEU A 62 -2.14 -1.81 -5.46
CA LEU A 62 -2.91 -0.80 -4.71
C LEU A 62 -2.04 0.38 -4.29
N SER A 63 -0.74 0.19 -4.07
CA SER A 63 0.17 1.27 -3.68
C SER A 63 0.21 2.44 -4.68
N PRO A 64 0.56 2.26 -5.97
CA PRO A 64 0.55 3.35 -6.96
C PRO A 64 -0.87 3.86 -7.25
N ILE A 65 -1.89 3.00 -7.25
CA ILE A 65 -3.29 3.42 -7.44
C ILE A 65 -3.71 4.38 -6.32
N SER A 66 -3.42 4.03 -5.07
CA SER A 66 -3.73 4.87 -3.90
C SER A 66 -2.99 6.20 -3.96
N TYR A 67 -1.73 6.22 -4.42
CA TYR A 67 -0.97 7.44 -4.62
C TYR A 67 -1.62 8.35 -5.67
N ILE A 68 -1.98 7.81 -6.84
CA ILE A 68 -2.61 8.57 -7.93
C ILE A 68 -3.98 9.13 -7.49
N LEU A 69 -4.80 8.31 -6.84
CA LEU A 69 -6.11 8.74 -6.34
C LEU A 69 -5.97 9.87 -5.32
N ALA A 70 -5.07 9.72 -4.35
CA ALA A 70 -4.85 10.76 -3.34
C ALA A 70 -4.27 12.04 -3.96
N LYS A 71 -3.39 11.94 -4.97
CA LYS A 71 -2.89 13.10 -5.73
C LYS A 71 -4.02 13.84 -6.45
N ASN A 72 -4.92 13.12 -7.12
CA ASN A 72 -6.05 13.70 -7.84
C ASN A 72 -7.05 14.37 -6.88
N LEU A 73 -7.35 13.73 -5.74
CA LEU A 73 -8.21 14.30 -4.71
C LEU A 73 -7.65 15.59 -4.11
N ILE A 74 -6.33 15.66 -3.88
CA ILE A 74 -5.67 16.88 -3.41
C ILE A 74 -5.80 17.99 -4.48
N LYS A 75 -5.58 17.67 -5.76
CA LYS A 75 -5.65 18.63 -6.86
C LYS A 75 -7.04 19.25 -7.03
N ILE A 76 -8.10 18.44 -6.94
CA ILE A 76 -9.50 18.92 -7.03
C ILE A 76 -9.83 19.90 -5.90
N ASN A 77 -9.30 19.67 -4.70
CA ASN A 77 -9.63 20.46 -3.51
C ASN A 77 -8.86 21.79 -3.42
N THR A 78 -7.93 22.06 -4.35
CA THR A 78 -7.11 23.27 -4.43
C THR A 78 -7.46 24.20 -5.61
N ASN A 79 -8.35 23.78 -6.51
CA ASN A 79 -8.93 24.59 -7.57
C ASN A 79 -10.30 25.12 -7.13
#